data_AF-A0A2A4M892-F1
#
_entry.id   AF-A0A2A4M892-F1
#
_cell.length_a   1.000
_cell.length_b   1.000
_cell.length_c   1.000
_cell.angle_alpha   90.00
_cell.angle_beta   90.00
_cell.angle_gamma   90.00
#
_symmetry.space_group_name_H-M   'P 1'
#
loop_
_entity.id
_entity.type
_entity.pdbx_description
1 polymer ?
#
loop_
_entity_poly.entity_id
_entity_poly.type
_entity_poly.pdbx_seq_one_letter_code
_entity_poly.pdbx_strand_id
1 'polypeptide(L)'
;VVQLLDAPSSGSNEWLELNTPDVEVFLQYSANEVELKQSLVSSDGDMVRVVEDLVDMLMEKQVFVFTELPEAVQTKLNARKRLRRDVNEISNLIGEDDNVL
;
A
#
# COMPACT_ATOMS: atom_id res chain seq x y z
N VAL A 1 -19.01 9.80 17.29
CA VAL A 1 -18.31 8.58 16.85
C VAL A 1 -18.96 7.43 17.59
N VAL A 2 -19.44 6.41 16.87
CA VAL A 2 -19.96 5.16 17.47
C VAL A 2 -18.79 4.18 17.55
N GLN A 3 -18.61 3.52 18.69
CA GLN A 3 -17.47 2.63 18.95
C GLN A 3 -17.90 1.46 19.82
N LEU A 4 -17.39 0.28 19.50
CA LEU A 4 -17.49 -0.90 20.37
C LEU A 4 -16.23 -0.99 21.23
N LEU A 5 -16.41 -1.21 22.52
CA LEU A 5 -15.34 -1.28 23.51
C LEU A 5 -15.51 -2.58 24.32
N ASP A 6 -14.40 -3.24 24.63
CA ASP A 6 -14.35 -4.40 25.53
C ASP A 6 -14.25 -4.01 27.02
N ALA A 7 -14.06 -2.72 27.28
CA ALA A 7 -13.97 -2.13 28.61
C ALA A 7 -14.82 -0.85 28.71
N PRO A 8 -15.37 -0.53 29.89
CA PRO A 8 -16.18 0.67 30.09
C PRO A 8 -15.34 1.94 29.91
N SER A 9 -15.91 2.95 29.23
CA SER A 9 -15.31 4.27 29.09
C SER A 9 -16.02 5.31 29.97
N SER A 10 -15.42 6.49 30.18
CA SER A 10 -15.96 7.55 31.06
C SER A 10 -17.24 8.25 30.54
N GLY A 11 -17.96 7.66 29.58
CA GLY A 11 -19.19 8.17 28.99
C GLY A 11 -20.43 7.31 29.28
N SER A 12 -21.54 7.67 28.63
CA SER A 12 -22.73 6.82 28.60
C SER A 12 -22.45 5.60 27.73
N ASN A 13 -22.40 4.42 28.35
CA ASN A 13 -22.15 3.15 27.69
C ASN A 13 -23.41 2.27 27.81
N GLU A 14 -23.72 1.55 26.75
CA GLU A 14 -24.74 0.50 26.74
C GLU A 14 -24.05 -0.84 26.51
N TRP A 15 -24.43 -1.86 27.29
CA TRP A 15 -23.96 -3.22 27.08
C TRP A 15 -24.81 -3.89 26.01
N LEU A 16 -24.17 -4.33 24.92
CA LEU A 16 -24.80 -5.08 23.85
C LEU A 16 -24.15 -6.46 23.74
N GLU A 17 -24.98 -7.48 23.56
CA GLU A 17 -24.50 -8.84 23.26
C GLU A 17 -23.97 -8.90 21.83
N LEU A 18 -22.99 -9.77 21.56
CA LEU A 18 -22.34 -9.90 20.25
C LEU A 18 -23.30 -10.30 19.12
N ASN A 19 -24.41 -10.97 19.45
CA ASN A 19 -25.45 -11.40 18.51
C ASN A 19 -26.55 -10.35 18.29
N THR A 20 -26.38 -9.13 18.79
CA THR A 20 -27.31 -8.03 18.54
C THR A 20 -27.16 -7.58 17.09
N PRO A 21 -28.26 -7.43 16.31
CA PRO A 21 -28.19 -7.03 14.91
C PRO A 21 -27.36 -5.76 14.65
N ASP A 22 -27.44 -4.77 15.55
CA ASP A 22 -26.70 -3.52 15.45
C ASP A 22 -25.18 -3.73 15.58
N VAL A 23 -24.75 -4.68 16.40
CA VAL A 23 -23.33 -5.06 16.56
C VAL A 23 -22.85 -5.80 15.30
N GLU A 24 -23.66 -6.70 14.74
CA GLU A 24 -23.34 -7.40 13.49
C GLU A 24 -23.18 -6.42 12.32
N VAL A 25 -24.11 -5.47 12.17
CA VAL A 25 -24.05 -4.42 11.13
C VAL A 25 -22.82 -3.53 11.32
N PHE A 26 -22.51 -3.13 12.56
CA PHE A 26 -21.34 -2.31 12.86
C PHE A 26 -20.02 -3.02 12.51
N LEU A 27 -19.91 -4.32 12.85
CA LEU A 27 -18.74 -5.13 12.54
C LEU A 27 -18.56 -5.34 11.04
N GLN A 28 -19.66 -5.60 10.31
CA GLN A 28 -19.64 -5.71 8.84
C GLN A 28 -19.22 -4.40 8.18
N TYR A 29 -19.76 -3.27 8.63
CA TYR A 29 -19.40 -1.95 8.09
C TYR A 29 -17.91 -1.64 8.30
N SER A 30 -17.40 -1.92 9.51
CA SER A 30 -15.98 -1.72 9.84
C SER A 30 -15.08 -2.66 9.05
N ALA A 31 -15.47 -3.93 8.86
CA ALA A 31 -14.73 -4.88 8.04
C ALA A 31 -14.65 -4.43 6.57
N ASN A 32 -15.77 -3.97 6.01
CA ASN A 32 -15.80 -3.43 4.64
C ASN A 32 -14.93 -2.19 4.49
N GLU A 33 -14.93 -1.27 5.47
CA GLU A 33 -14.08 -0.08 5.42
C GLU A 33 -12.58 -0.45 5.48
N VAL A 34 -12.21 -1.40 6.34
CA VAL A 34 -10.84 -1.91 6.43
C VAL A 34 -10.44 -2.61 5.14
N GLU A 35 -11.30 -3.45 4.57
CA GLU A 35 -11.06 -4.15 3.31
C GLU A 35 -10.89 -3.19 2.13
N LEU A 36 -11.74 -2.17 2.03
CA LEU A 36 -11.63 -1.14 1.00
C LEU A 36 -10.34 -0.34 1.13
N LYS A 37 -9.95 0.06 2.35
CA LYS A 37 -8.67 0.73 2.60
C LYS A 37 -7.48 -0.15 2.22
N GLN A 38 -7.53 -1.43 2.58
CA GLN A 38 -6.46 -2.38 2.29
C GLN A 38 -6.34 -2.63 0.77
N SER A 39 -7.48 -2.72 0.08
CA SER A 39 -7.54 -2.87 -1.38
C SER A 39 -6.96 -1.65 -2.09
N LEU A 40 -7.28 -0.44 -1.61
CA LEU A 40 -6.73 0.80 -2.13
C LEU A 40 -5.20 0.84 -1.98
N VAL A 41 -4.68 0.56 -0.76
CA VAL A 41 -3.23 0.53 -0.50
C VAL A 41 -2.52 -0.49 -1.39
N SER A 42 -3.13 -1.66 -1.60
CA SER A 42 -2.59 -2.66 -2.53
C SER A 42 -2.55 -2.13 -3.96
N SER A 43 -3.65 -1.53 -4.43
CA SER A 43 -3.75 -1.00 -5.78
C SER A 43 -2.81 0.17 -6.05
N ASP A 44 -2.56 1.03 -5.05
CA ASP A 44 -1.56 2.10 -5.13
C ASP A 44 -0.15 1.53 -5.29
N GLY A 45 0.13 0.41 -4.62
CA GLY A 45 1.39 -0.34 -4.72
C GLY A 45 1.64 -0.91 -6.12
N ASP A 46 0.59 -1.35 -6.82
CA ASP A 46 0.69 -1.78 -8.22
C ASP A 46 0.80 -0.59 -9.17
N MET A 47 0.03 0.48 -8.92
CA MET A 47 0.01 1.69 -9.73
C MET A 47 1.37 2.40 -9.76
N VAL A 48 2.12 2.40 -8.64
CA VAL A 48 3.45 3.06 -8.61
C VAL A 48 4.44 2.45 -9.61
N ARG A 49 4.35 1.14 -9.90
CA ARG A 49 5.19 0.47 -10.91
C ARG A 49 4.83 0.96 -12.30
N VAL A 50 3.53 1.03 -12.59
CA VAL A 50 3.02 1.56 -13.86
C VAL A 50 3.49 2.99 -14.08
N VAL A 51 3.41 3.84 -13.04
CA VAL A 51 3.89 5.23 -13.13
C VAL A 51 5.40 5.30 -13.38
N GLU A 52 6.19 4.45 -12.73
CA GLU A 52 7.64 4.38 -12.96
C GLU A 52 7.98 4.00 -14.41
N ASP A 53 7.31 2.97 -14.95
CA ASP A 53 7.52 2.53 -16.34
C ASP A 53 7.05 3.59 -17.35
N LEU A 54 5.94 4.30 -17.06
CA LEU A 54 5.47 5.41 -17.88
C LEU A 54 6.48 6.57 -17.88
N VAL A 55 7.06 6.91 -16.73
CA VAL A 55 8.09 7.96 -16.64
C VAL A 55 9.31 7.58 -17.46
N ASP A 56 9.76 6.33 -17.38
CA ASP A 56 10.91 5.84 -18.16
C ASP A 56 10.63 5.83 -19.65
N MET A 57 9.43 5.40 -20.08
CA MET A 57 9.00 5.46 -21.47
C MET A 57 8.96 6.91 -21.99
N LEU A 58 8.45 7.86 -21.21
CA LEU A 58 8.38 9.27 -21.62
C LEU A 58 9.77 9.91 -21.73
N MET A 59 10.70 9.54 -20.84
CA MET A 59 12.11 9.95 -20.95
C MET A 59 12.80 9.32 -22.16
N GLU A 60 12.55 8.05 -22.47
CA GLU A 60 13.07 7.38 -23.67
C GLU A 60 12.58 8.07 -24.95
N LYS A 61 11.30 8.47 -24.97
CA LYS A 61 10.70 9.27 -26.06
C LYS A 61 11.15 10.73 -26.07
N GLN A 62 12.03 11.16 -25.15
CA GLN A 62 12.52 12.53 -25.02
C GLN A 62 11.39 13.56 -24.87
N VAL A 63 10.28 13.17 -24.22
CA VAL A 63 9.15 14.09 -23.92
C VAL A 63 9.54 15.10 -22.85
N PHE A 64 10.34 14.67 -21.87
CA PHE A 64 11.01 15.49 -20.87
C PHE A 64 12.30 14.82 -20.44
N VAL A 65 13.19 15.58 -19.80
CA VAL A 65 14.39 15.01 -19.15
C VAL A 65 14.26 15.02 -17.63
N PHE A 66 14.94 14.08 -16.97
CA PHE A 66 14.82 13.86 -15.52
C PHE A 66 14.99 15.13 -14.68
N THR A 67 15.92 16.00 -15.07
CA THR A 67 16.25 17.25 -14.36
C THR A 67 15.17 18.32 -14.45
N GLU A 68 14.19 18.18 -15.34
CA GLU A 68 13.04 19.09 -15.46
C GLU A 68 11.96 18.79 -14.42
N LEU A 69 11.99 17.61 -13.80
CA LEU A 69 11.05 17.24 -12.75
C LEU A 69 11.36 18.02 -11.45
N PRO A 70 10.37 18.33 -10.61
CA PRO A 70 10.62 18.92 -9.29
C PRO A 70 11.57 18.06 -8.45
N GLU A 71 12.44 18.68 -7.63
CA GLU A 71 13.42 17.95 -6.81
C GLU A 71 12.78 16.84 -5.96
N ALA A 72 11.62 17.13 -5.36
CA ALA A 72 10.88 16.15 -4.57
C ALA A 72 10.48 14.90 -5.39
N VAL A 73 10.16 15.06 -6.67
CA VAL A 73 9.83 13.96 -7.58
C VAL A 73 11.11 13.19 -7.94
N GLN A 74 12.19 13.89 -8.27
CA GLN A 74 13.49 13.28 -8.56
C GLN A 74 13.99 12.41 -7.40
N THR A 75 13.94 12.92 -6.17
CA THR A 75 14.34 12.18 -4.96
C THR A 75 13.52 10.91 -4.79
N LYS A 76 12.19 11.00 -4.95
CA LYS A 76 11.29 9.84 -4.81
C LYS A 76 11.54 8.78 -5.87
N LEU A 77 11.69 9.17 -7.13
CA LEU A 77 11.99 8.26 -8.22
C LEU A 77 13.34 7.56 -8.03
N ASN A 78 14.37 8.30 -7.63
CA ASN A 78 15.69 7.73 -7.35
C ASN A 78 15.68 6.74 -6.19
N ALA A 79 15.00 7.09 -5.08
CA ALA A 79 14.86 6.19 -3.94
C ALA A 79 14.12 4.90 -4.35
N ARG A 80 13.07 5.01 -5.16
CA ARG A 80 12.30 3.86 -5.64
C ARG A 80 13.12 2.96 -6.56
N LYS A 81 13.84 3.54 -7.53
CA LYS A 81 14.72 2.80 -8.44
C LYS A 81 15.83 2.05 -7.71
N ARG A 82 16.39 2.64 -6.65
CA ARG A 82 17.38 1.99 -5.77
C ARG A 82 16.77 0.79 -5.06
N LEU A 83 15.66 0.98 -4.35
CA LEU A 83 14.96 -0.12 -3.66
C LEU A 83 14.63 -1.29 -4.60
N ARG A 84 14.19 -0.99 -5.83
CA ARG A 84 13.90 -2.01 -6.83
C ARG A 84 15.16 -2.77 -7.27
N ARG A 85 16.29 -2.08 -7.47
CA ARG A 85 17.57 -2.73 -7.75
C ARG A 85 17.98 -3.64 -6.59
N ASP A 86 17.97 -3.12 -5.36
CA ASP A 86 18.40 -3.87 -4.18
C ASP A 86 17.56 -5.15 -4.00
N VAL A 87 16.24 -5.07 -4.16
CA VAL A 87 15.34 -6.23 -4.08
C VAL A 87 15.60 -7.24 -5.21
N ASN A 88 15.84 -6.76 -6.44
CA ASN A 88 16.16 -7.64 -7.56
C ASN A 88 17.53 -8.31 -7.38
N GLU A 89 18.53 -7.60 -6.87
CA GLU A 89 19.85 -8.14 -6.55
C GLU A 89 19.75 -9.23 -5.48
N ILE A 90 18.99 -9.00 -4.40
CA ILE A 90 18.72 -10.02 -3.37
C ILE A 90 18.01 -11.24 -3.99
N SER A 91 17.03 -11.01 -4.85
CA SER A 91 16.28 -12.09 -5.50
C SER A 91 17.17 -12.92 -6.43
N ASN A 92 18.08 -12.28 -7.17
CA ASN A 92 19.05 -12.97 -8.02
C ASN A 92 20.03 -13.81 -7.19
N LEU A 93 20.52 -13.28 -6.07
CA LEU A 93 21.43 -14.01 -5.16
C LEU A 93 20.79 -15.25 -4.53
N ILE A 94 19.46 -15.24 -4.33
CA ILE A 94 18.72 -16.39 -3.78
C ILE A 94 18.35 -17.40 -4.89
N GLY A 95 18.24 -16.95 -6.14
CA GLY A 95 17.84 -17.78 -7.28
C GLY A 95 18.97 -18.54 -8.00
N GLU A 96 20.23 -18.33 -7.63
CA GLU A 96 21.38 -18.99 -8.29
C GLU A 96 21.77 -20.36 -7.70
N ASP A 97 21.17 -20.80 -6.58
CA ASP A 97 21.54 -22.06 -5.89
C ASP A 97 20.66 -23.28 -6.28
N ASP A 98 19.65 -23.10 -7.14
CA ASP A 98 18.75 -24.18 -7.61
C ASP A 98 19.17 -24.81 -8.96
N ASN A 99 20.40 -24.54 -9.43
CA ASN A 99 20.94 -25.17 -10.64
C ASN A 99 22.29 -25.86 -10.40
N VAL A 100 22.35 -26.69 -9.35
CA VAL A 100 23.40 -27.71 -9.22
C VAL A 100 22.85 -29.01 -9.81
N LEU A 101 23.32 -29.34 -11.02
CA LEU A 101 23.10 -30.62 -11.69
C LEU A 101 23.61 -31.81 -10.86
#